data_AF-A0A538QCL0-F1
#
_entry.id   AF-A0A538QCL0-F1
#
_cell.length_a   1.000
_cell.length_b   1.000
_cell.length_c   1.000
_cell.angle_alpha   90.00
_cell.angle_beta   90.00
_cell.angle_gamma   90.00
#
_symmetry.space_group_name_H-M   'P 1'
#
loop_
_entity.id
_entity.type
_entity.pdbx_description
1 polymer ?
#
loop_
_entity_poly.entity_id
_entity_poly.type
_entity_poly.pdbx_seq_one_letter_code
_entity_poly.pdbx_strand_id
1 'polypeptide(L)'
;MKRLTREELRQGALMYPPVDIPRPTSRAECREEVRPCPWVACKHHLYLDINPETGSIKINFPDLEPWELKHTCALDVAERGGITLEEVGEIMNLTRERIRQVEVRGLLKLKMGSPSPDELGADLLAGKIYTDS
;
A
#
# COMPACT_ATOMS: atom_id res chain seq x y z
N MET A 1 -11.20 2.42 -12.99
CA MET A 1 -9.76 2.75 -12.87
C MET A 1 -9.24 3.45 -14.12
N LYS A 2 -8.34 4.43 -14.00
CA LYS A 2 -7.70 5.15 -15.11
C LYS A 2 -6.19 5.08 -14.96
N ARG A 3 -5.46 4.70 -16.02
CA ARG A 3 -3.99 4.81 -16.06
C ARG A 3 -3.62 6.12 -16.73
N LEU A 4 -2.72 6.88 -16.10
CA LEU A 4 -2.23 8.13 -16.68
C LEU A 4 -1.25 7.84 -17.82
N THR A 5 -1.39 8.60 -18.90
CA THR A 5 -0.43 8.62 -20.00
C THR A 5 0.85 9.34 -19.58
N ARG A 6 1.93 9.12 -20.34
CA ARG A 6 3.22 9.79 -20.09
C ARG A 6 3.10 11.32 -20.25
N GLU A 7 2.24 11.79 -21.14
CA GLU A 7 1.99 13.22 -21.31
C GLU A 7 1.22 13.82 -20.14
N GLU A 8 0.15 13.16 -19.67
CA GLU A 8 -0.57 13.59 -18.47
C GLU A 8 0.34 13.66 -17.24
N LEU A 9 1.25 12.69 -17.06
CA LEU A 9 2.23 12.71 -15.98
C LEU A 9 3.20 13.89 -16.10
N ARG A 10 3.70 14.17 -17.32
CA ARG A 10 4.58 15.30 -17.58
C ARG A 10 3.89 16.63 -17.28
N GLN A 11 2.66 16.80 -17.76
CA GLN A 11 1.85 17.99 -17.52
C GLN A 11 1.56 18.17 -16.02
N GLY A 12 1.17 17.10 -15.33
CA GLY A 12 0.96 17.11 -13.89
C GLY A 12 2.20 17.55 -13.12
N ALA A 13 3.38 17.02 -13.46
CA ALA A 13 4.64 17.40 -12.82
C ALA A 13 5.05 18.86 -13.09
N LEU A 14 4.69 19.41 -14.26
CA LEU A 14 4.95 20.81 -14.59
C LEU A 14 4.03 21.76 -13.83
N MET A 15 2.74 21.41 -13.72
CA MET A 15 1.74 22.20 -13.01
C MET A 15 1.91 22.12 -11.49
N TYR A 16 2.28 20.95 -10.99
CA TYR A 16 2.42 20.63 -9.57
C TYR A 16 3.83 20.07 -9.31
N PRO A 17 4.85 20.94 -9.31
CA PRO A 17 6.21 20.51 -9.02
C PRO A 17 6.31 19.91 -7.60
N PRO A 18 7.24 18.99 -7.36
CA PRO A 18 7.48 18.44 -6.03
C PRO A 18 7.74 19.56 -5.03
N VAL A 19 6.99 19.54 -3.94
CA VAL A 19 7.14 20.46 -2.81
C VAL A 19 7.71 19.71 -1.62
N ASP A 20 8.66 20.34 -0.92
CA ASP A 20 9.23 19.82 0.31
C ASP A 20 8.37 20.23 1.50
N ILE A 21 7.20 19.59 1.60
CA ILE A 21 6.30 19.74 2.74
C ILE A 21 6.64 18.64 3.74
N PRO A 22 6.90 18.97 5.02
CA PRO A 22 7.09 17.98 6.08
C PRO A 22 5.89 17.03 6.13
N ARG A 23 6.18 15.72 6.19
CA ARG A 23 5.16 14.66 6.27
C ARG A 23 5.46 13.77 7.46
N PRO A 24 4.46 13.08 8.01
CA PRO A 24 4.68 12.06 9.02
C PRO A 24 5.74 11.05 8.58
N THR A 25 6.71 10.82 9.44
CA THR A 25 7.81 9.88 9.19
C THR A 25 7.57 8.53 9.87
N SER A 26 6.71 8.52 10.89
CA SER A 26 6.36 7.34 11.66
C SER A 26 4.87 7.00 11.57
N ARG A 27 4.52 5.74 11.86
CA ARG A 27 3.11 5.32 11.95
C ARG A 27 2.38 6.07 13.07
N ALA A 28 3.06 6.37 14.17
CA ALA A 28 2.51 7.12 15.30
C ALA A 28 2.09 8.53 14.86
N GLU A 29 2.97 9.30 14.23
CA GLU A 29 2.64 10.61 13.66
C GLU A 29 1.50 10.51 12.63
N CYS A 30 1.55 9.49 11.76
CA CYS A 30 0.55 9.28 10.72
C CYS A 30 -0.88 9.02 11.27
N ARG A 31 -1.02 8.52 12.51
CA ARG A 31 -2.33 8.31 13.15
C ARG A 31 -2.97 9.60 13.63
N GLU A 32 -2.15 10.57 14.04
CA GLU A 32 -2.62 11.88 14.54
C GLU A 32 -3.05 12.81 13.41
N GLU A 33 -2.70 12.49 12.16
CA GLU A 33 -3.11 13.23 10.97
C GLU A 33 -4.60 13.13 10.68
N VAL A 34 -5.12 14.14 9.98
CA VAL A 34 -6.53 14.19 9.57
C VAL A 34 -6.92 13.03 8.65
N ARG A 35 -8.21 12.68 8.68
CA ARG A 35 -8.85 11.73 7.77
C ARG A 35 -10.03 12.41 7.07
N PRO A 36 -10.26 12.18 5.75
CA PRO A 36 -9.47 11.38 4.80
C PRO A 36 -8.00 11.84 4.66
N CYS A 37 -7.07 10.90 4.48
CA CYS A 37 -5.63 11.19 4.53
C CYS A 37 -5.23 12.15 3.39
N PRO A 38 -4.57 13.28 3.69
CA PRO A 38 -4.17 14.25 2.66
C PRO A 38 -2.93 13.81 1.88
N TRP A 39 -2.19 12.82 2.39
CA TRP A 39 -0.90 12.38 1.86
C TRP A 39 -1.04 11.41 0.69
N VAL A 40 -1.63 11.86 -0.43
CA VAL A 40 -1.92 11.05 -1.62
C VAL A 40 -0.67 10.40 -2.23
N ALA A 41 0.51 11.01 -2.07
CA ALA A 41 1.79 10.47 -2.53
C ALA A 41 2.36 9.35 -1.63
N CYS A 42 1.73 9.04 -0.50
CA CYS A 42 2.16 7.96 0.38
C CYS A 42 1.95 6.60 -0.31
N LYS A 43 2.92 5.69 -0.18
CA LYS A 43 2.85 4.33 -0.75
C LYS A 43 1.70 3.46 -0.23
N HIS A 44 1.09 3.86 0.89
CA HIS A 44 -0.06 3.16 1.49
C HIS A 44 -1.40 3.82 1.16
N HIS A 45 -1.41 4.90 0.37
CA HIS A 45 -2.62 5.62 0.04
C HIS A 45 -3.45 4.85 -1.00
N LEU A 46 -4.76 4.70 -0.78
CA LEU A 46 -5.63 3.83 -1.58
C LEU A 46 -6.14 4.48 -2.88
N TYR A 47 -5.85 5.77 -3.09
CA TYR A 47 -6.27 6.48 -4.30
C TYR A 47 -5.43 6.12 -5.54
N LEU A 48 -4.12 5.94 -5.37
CA LEU A 48 -3.17 5.74 -6.45
C LEU A 48 -2.43 4.41 -6.29
N ASP A 49 -2.35 3.64 -7.37
CA ASP A 49 -1.37 2.56 -7.51
C ASP A 49 -0.21 3.05 -8.40
N ILE A 50 0.99 3.02 -7.83
CA ILE A 50 2.23 3.42 -8.52
C ILE A 50 3.03 2.15 -8.80
N ASN A 51 3.43 1.96 -10.06
CA ASN A 51 4.41 0.93 -10.39
C ASN A 51 5.83 1.48 -10.05
N PRO A 52 6.56 0.87 -9.10
CA PRO A 52 7.84 1.40 -8.63
C PRO A 52 8.97 1.31 -9.66
N GLU A 53 8.88 0.40 -10.63
CA GLU A 53 9.91 0.20 -11.66
C GLU A 53 9.73 1.19 -12.82
N THR A 54 8.48 1.45 -13.21
CA THR A 54 8.16 2.26 -14.40
C THR A 54 7.68 3.66 -14.08
N GLY A 55 7.30 3.92 -12.82
CA GLY A 55 6.66 5.18 -12.40
C GLY A 55 5.25 5.38 -12.95
N SER A 56 4.64 4.37 -13.59
CA SER A 56 3.27 4.48 -14.10
C SER A 56 2.27 4.60 -12.95
N ILE A 57 1.32 5.54 -13.09
CA ILE A 57 0.30 5.83 -12.08
C ILE A 57 -1.07 5.37 -12.57
N LYS A 58 -1.80 4.67 -11.70
CA LYS A 58 -3.20 4.26 -11.92
C LYS A 58 -4.07 4.83 -10.79
N ILE A 59 -5.12 5.55 -11.17
CA ILE A 59 -6.15 6.04 -10.24
C ILE A 59 -7.20 4.94 -10.08
N ASN A 60 -7.44 4.52 -8.83
CA ASN A 60 -8.38 3.44 -8.54
C ASN A 60 -9.81 3.85 -8.84
N PHE A 61 -10.27 4.98 -8.29
CA PHE A 61 -11.59 5.56 -8.53
C PHE A 61 -11.44 6.90 -9.26
N PRO A 62 -11.45 6.92 -10.60
CA PRO A 62 -11.25 8.14 -11.36
C PRO A 62 -12.40 9.15 -11.24
N ASP A 63 -13.55 8.70 -10.77
CA ASP A 63 -14.77 9.50 -10.60
C ASP A 63 -14.92 10.04 -9.16
N LEU A 64 -13.95 9.76 -8.28
CA LEU A 64 -13.94 10.23 -6.90
C LEU A 64 -12.65 11.03 -6.64
N GLU A 65 -12.77 12.07 -5.84
CA GLU A 65 -11.63 12.78 -5.28
C GLU A 65 -11.09 12.08 -4.02
N PRO A 66 -9.83 12.31 -3.60
CA PRO A 66 -9.25 11.65 -2.44
C PRO A 66 -10.07 11.77 -1.15
N TRP A 67 -10.74 12.91 -0.93
CA TRP A 67 -11.59 13.16 0.23
C TRP A 67 -12.98 12.53 0.15
N GLU A 68 -13.37 11.99 -1.00
CA GLU A 68 -14.64 11.28 -1.18
C GLU A 68 -14.48 9.77 -0.94
N LEU A 69 -13.24 9.28 -0.84
CA LEU A 69 -12.96 7.87 -0.57
C LEU A 69 -13.38 7.48 0.85
N LYS A 70 -14.15 6.38 0.94
CA LYS A 70 -14.50 5.74 2.22
C LYS A 70 -13.26 5.37 3.04
N HIS A 71 -12.21 4.88 2.36
CA HIS A 71 -10.93 4.51 2.96
C HIS A 71 -9.78 5.06 2.12
N THR A 72 -8.84 5.74 2.78
CA THR A 72 -7.69 6.39 2.13
C THR A 72 -6.36 5.73 2.45
N CYS A 73 -6.28 4.88 3.48
CA CYS A 73 -5.03 4.26 3.94
C CYS A 73 -5.14 2.75 4.09
N ALA A 74 -4.27 1.99 3.43
CA ALA A 74 -4.20 0.54 3.53
C ALA A 74 -3.82 0.06 4.94
N LEU A 75 -2.99 0.80 5.68
CA LEU A 75 -2.61 0.46 7.04
C LEU A 75 -3.78 0.63 8.02
N ASP A 76 -4.58 1.69 7.86
CA ASP A 76 -5.79 1.89 8.68
C ASP A 76 -6.84 0.80 8.43
N VAL A 77 -6.90 0.25 7.20
CA VAL A 77 -7.76 -0.90 6.88
C VAL A 77 -7.20 -2.17 7.52
N ALA A 78 -5.90 -2.45 7.39
CA ALA A 78 -5.26 -3.64 7.93
C ALA A 78 -5.33 -3.73 9.47
N GLU A 79 -5.28 -2.59 10.17
CA GLU A 79 -5.37 -2.54 11.63
C GLU A 79 -6.75 -2.98 12.18
N ARG A 80 -7.78 -3.04 11.34
CA ARG A 80 -9.09 -3.58 11.71
C ARG A 80 -9.10 -5.10 11.81
N GLY A 81 -8.02 -5.76 11.40
CA GLY A 81 -7.92 -7.21 11.30
C GLY A 81 -8.20 -7.71 9.88
N GLY A 82 -8.62 -8.97 9.78
CA GLY A 82 -8.92 -9.60 8.49
C GLY A 82 -10.20 -9.06 7.86
N ILE A 83 -10.16 -8.85 6.56
CA ILE A 83 -11.31 -8.53 5.71
C ILE A 83 -11.39 -9.52 4.55
N THR A 84 -12.57 -9.65 3.96
CA THR A 84 -12.82 -10.57 2.84
C THR A 84 -12.16 -10.09 1.53
N LEU A 85 -12.01 -11.00 0.56
CA LEU A 85 -11.46 -10.66 -0.77
C LEU A 85 -12.37 -9.68 -1.52
N GLU A 86 -13.68 -9.80 -1.28
CA GLU A 86 -14.74 -8.94 -1.80
C GLU A 86 -14.57 -7.52 -1.24
N GLU A 87 -14.44 -7.36 0.08
CA GLU A 87 -14.20 -6.06 0.72
C GLU A 87 -12.91 -5.40 0.24
N VAL A 88 -11.80 -6.15 0.12
CA VAL A 88 -10.56 -5.61 -0.47
C VAL A 88 -10.78 -5.17 -1.90
N GLY A 89 -11.54 -5.94 -2.68
CA GLY A 89 -11.90 -5.61 -4.06
C GLY A 89 -12.66 -4.30 -4.17
N GLU A 90 -13.68 -4.12 -3.32
CA GLU A 90 -14.43 -2.87 -3.20
C GLU A 90 -13.55 -1.69 -2.80
N ILE A 91 -12.57 -1.89 -1.91
CA ILE A 91 -11.67 -0.83 -1.45
C ILE A 91 -10.68 -0.39 -2.54
N MET A 92 -10.21 -1.32 -3.37
CA MET A 92 -9.16 -1.06 -4.38
C MET A 92 -9.70 -0.89 -5.80
N ASN A 93 -11.02 -0.95 -6.00
CA ASN A 93 -11.65 -1.04 -7.31
C ASN A 93 -11.11 -2.20 -8.17
N LEU A 94 -11.02 -3.38 -7.56
CA LEU A 94 -10.54 -4.60 -8.19
C LEU A 94 -11.59 -5.70 -8.07
N THR A 95 -11.61 -6.61 -9.04
CA THR A 95 -12.46 -7.79 -8.91
C THR A 95 -11.92 -8.68 -7.77
N ARG A 96 -12.83 -9.36 -7.09
CA ARG A 96 -12.51 -10.39 -6.10
C ARG A 96 -11.49 -11.42 -6.62
N GLU A 97 -11.64 -11.88 -7.86
CA GLU A 97 -10.67 -12.81 -8.46
C GLU A 97 -9.28 -12.18 -8.63
N ARG A 98 -9.21 -10.88 -8.94
CA ARG A 98 -7.93 -10.19 -9.01
C ARG A 98 -7.27 -10.09 -7.63
N ILE A 99 -8.03 -9.83 -6.57
CA ILE A 99 -7.51 -9.83 -5.19
C ILE A 99 -7.01 -11.23 -4.83
N ARG A 100 -7.78 -12.28 -5.12
CA ARG A 100 -7.36 -13.68 -4.88
C ARG A 100 -6.01 -13.99 -5.55
N GLN A 101 -5.80 -13.55 -6.79
CA GLN A 101 -4.52 -13.72 -7.49
C GLN A 101 -3.36 -12.99 -6.79
N VAL A 102 -3.61 -11.77 -6.32
CA VAL A 102 -2.62 -10.98 -5.58
C VAL A 102 -2.28 -11.66 -4.26
N GLU A 103 -3.28 -12.12 -3.51
CA GLU A 103 -3.12 -12.84 -2.25
C GLU A 103 -2.28 -14.12 -2.44
N VAL A 104 -2.66 -14.99 -3.39
CA VAL A 104 -1.93 -16.23 -3.67
C VAL A 104 -0.47 -15.93 -4.00
N ARG A 105 -0.20 -14.92 -4.83
CA ARG A 105 1.17 -14.51 -5.17
C ARG A 105 1.91 -13.95 -3.95
N GLY A 106 1.24 -13.16 -3.13
CA GLY A 106 1.79 -12.61 -1.88
C GLY A 106 2.19 -13.71 -0.91
N LEU A 107 1.30 -14.66 -0.66
CA LEU A 107 1.54 -15.82 0.20
C LEU A 107 2.71 -16.68 -0.30
N LEU A 108 2.83 -16.89 -1.62
CA LEU A 108 3.97 -17.59 -2.19
C LEU A 108 5.29 -16.86 -1.93
N LYS A 109 5.34 -15.54 -2.14
CA LYS A 109 6.53 -14.73 -1.84
C LYS A 109 6.91 -14.79 -0.36
N LEU A 110 5.92 -14.71 0.53
CA LEU A 110 6.15 -14.86 1.96
C LEU A 110 6.71 -16.24 2.28
N LYS A 111 6.13 -17.33 1.77
CA LYS A 111 6.66 -18.69 1.97
C LYS A 111 8.09 -18.87 1.48
N MET A 112 8.47 -18.21 0.39
CA MET A 112 9.83 -18.30 -0.17
C MET A 112 10.85 -17.43 0.56
N GLY A 113 10.41 -16.30 1.15
CA GLY A 113 11.28 -15.37 1.87
C GLY A 113 11.28 -15.55 3.40
N SER A 114 10.39 -16.38 3.93
CA SER A 114 10.34 -16.71 5.36
C SER A 114 11.23 -17.93 5.61
N PRO A 115 12.09 -17.92 6.65
CA PRO A 115 12.76 -19.13 7.07
C PRO A 115 11.72 -20.21 7.40
N SER A 116 12.02 -21.44 7.03
CA SER A 116 11.19 -22.60 7.34
C SER A 116 11.00 -22.74 8.85
N PRO A 117 9.91 -23.39 9.31
CA PRO A 117 9.72 -23.67 10.74
C PRO A 117 10.92 -24.40 11.37
N ASP A 118 11.61 -25.24 10.60
CA ASP A 118 12.81 -25.95 11.04
C ASP A 118 14.02 -25.02 11.16
N GLU A 119 14.20 -24.07 10.24
CA GLU A 119 15.25 -23.03 10.34
C GLU A 119 14.97 -22.08 11.50
N LEU A 120 13.73 -21.64 11.68
CA LEU A 120 13.30 -20.85 12.84
C LEU A 120 13.53 -21.61 14.15
N GLY A 121 13.19 -22.90 14.18
CA GLY A 121 13.42 -23.78 15.32
C GLY A 121 14.91 -23.95 15.60
N ALA A 122 15.73 -24.14 14.56
CA ALA A 122 17.17 -24.26 14.67
C ALA A 122 17.81 -22.94 15.17
N ASP A 123 17.36 -21.78 14.69
CA ASP A 123 17.87 -20.47 15.11
C ASP A 123 17.45 -20.09 16.54
N LEU A 124 16.23 -20.48 16.95
CA LEU A 124 15.78 -20.38 18.34
C LEU A 124 16.62 -21.28 19.27
N LEU A 125 16.88 -22.53 18.87
CA LEU A 125 17.73 -23.46 19.62
C LEU A 125 19.19 -23.01 19.64
N ALA A 126 19.66 -22.34 18.57
CA ALA A 126 21.01 -21.79 18.46
C ALA A 126 21.16 -20.38 19.08
N GLY A 127 20.10 -19.81 19.65
CA GLY A 127 20.14 -18.53 20.38
C GLY A 127 20.34 -17.28 19.51
N LYS A 128 20.13 -17.35 18.19
CA LYS A 128 20.49 -16.28 17.24
C LYS A 128 19.46 -15.17 17.09
N ILE A 129 18.24 -15.32 17.62
CA ILE A 129 17.15 -14.36 17.42
C ILE A 129 17.18 -13.20 18.44
N TYR A 130 18.04 -13.24 19.46
CA TYR A 130 18.07 -12.25 20.55
C TYR A 130 19.26 -11.27 20.54
N THR A 131 20.10 -11.24 19.50
CA THR A 131 21.37 -10.47 19.57
C THR A 131 21.36 -9.07 18.95
N ASP A 132 20.28 -8.61 18.33
CA ASP A 132 20.24 -7.24 17.78
C ASP A 132 19.41 -6.33 18.69
N SER A 133 20.09 -5.73 19.68
CA SER A 133 19.63 -4.59 20.48
C SER A 133 20.19 -3.28 19.93
#